data_AF-A0A939AQG1-F1
#
_entry.id   AF-A0A939AQG1-F1
#
_cell.length_a   1.000
_cell.length_b   1.000
_cell.length_c   1.000
_cell.angle_alpha   90.00
_cell.angle_beta   90.00
_cell.angle_gamma   90.00
#
_symmetry.space_group_name_H-M   'P 1'
#
loop_
_entity.id
_entity.type
_entity.pdbx_description
1 polymer ?
#
loop_
_entity_poly.entity_id
_entity_poly.type
_entity_poly.pdbx_seq_one_letter_code
_entity_poly.pdbx_strand_id
1 'polypeptide(L)'
;MASVLAVAQDQRPQSAAVVAAIWSFLELLWQPGDVRELRIPKYNRFGQTASGYFDSPERLARAAIAWDGRANAYVTLNPVNPALLARASNHTKPRAQHTTADADIVRRDWLAMDVDPVRPAGISSTDAEAEDARQVLDAAVAWLAALGWPEPIRAMSGNGYYALYRIDLPNDAEAAELVNRALRAVAAACDTAQATIDTGMANASRLVGLIGTRKVKGDATADRPHRRSRLE
;
A
#
# COMPACT_ATOMS: atom_id res chain seq x y z
N MET A 1 36.61 24.16 21.21
CA MET A 1 35.46 23.41 21.75
C MET A 1 34.18 24.16 21.38
N ALA A 2 33.62 23.87 20.20
CA ALA A 2 32.34 24.43 19.77
C ALA A 2 31.29 23.31 19.83
N SER A 3 30.33 23.44 20.74
CA SER A 3 29.22 22.52 20.94
C SER A 3 28.22 22.68 19.79
N VAL A 4 28.05 21.62 19.00
CA VAL A 4 26.98 21.52 18.01
C VAL A 4 25.77 20.93 18.74
N LEU A 5 24.95 21.78 19.35
CA LEU A 5 23.58 21.43 19.70
C LEU A 5 22.76 21.48 18.41
N ALA A 6 22.61 20.32 17.78
CA ALA A 6 21.60 20.14 16.75
C ALA A 6 20.23 20.40 17.38
N VAL A 7 19.53 21.41 16.87
CA VAL A 7 18.15 21.73 17.21
C VAL A 7 17.31 20.49 16.90
N ALA A 8 16.82 19.81 17.94
CA ALA A 8 15.73 18.86 17.81
C ALA A 8 14.50 19.65 17.36
N GLN A 9 14.28 19.75 16.04
CA GLN A 9 13.05 20.29 15.50
C GLN A 9 11.89 19.50 16.12
N ASP A 10 10.88 20.20 16.63
CA ASP A 10 9.71 19.57 17.23
C ASP A 10 8.99 18.74 16.14
N GLN A 11 9.27 17.44 16.08
CA GLN A 11 8.70 16.52 15.09
C GLN A 11 7.24 16.15 15.41
N ARG A 12 6.67 16.65 16.52
CA ARG A 12 5.31 16.30 16.96
C ARG A 12 4.21 16.76 15.99
N PRO A 13 4.21 17.99 15.44
CA PRO A 13 3.17 18.44 14.51
C PRO A 13 3.21 17.67 13.19
N GLN A 14 4.42 17.41 12.67
CA GLN A 14 4.60 16.63 11.45
C GLN A 14 4.15 15.17 11.64
N SER A 15 4.42 14.58 12.79
CA SER A 15 3.98 13.22 13.12
C SER A 15 2.45 13.12 13.20
N ALA A 16 1.78 14.12 13.77
CA ALA A 16 0.31 14.15 13.84
C ALA A 16 -0.34 14.20 12.46
N ALA A 17 0.18 15.05 11.55
CA ALA A 17 -0.32 15.13 10.18
C ALA A 17 -0.14 13.82 9.39
N VAL A 18 1.00 13.14 9.56
CA VAL A 18 1.26 11.84 8.93
C VAL A 18 0.32 10.78 9.48
N VAL A 19 0.13 10.72 10.81
CA VAL A 19 -0.83 9.77 11.42
C VAL A 19 -2.24 10.02 10.91
N ALA A 20 -2.68 11.28 10.79
CA ALA A 20 -3.99 11.62 10.25
C ALA A 20 -4.14 11.15 8.79
N ALA A 21 -3.15 11.39 7.93
CA ALA A 21 -3.18 10.96 6.53
C ALA A 21 -3.25 9.43 6.38
N ILE A 22 -2.49 8.70 7.21
CA ILE A 22 -2.53 7.23 7.23
C ILE A 22 -3.89 6.75 7.73
N TRP A 23 -4.41 7.36 8.80
CA TRP A 23 -5.70 7.01 9.37
C TRP A 23 -6.83 7.21 8.35
N SER A 24 -6.89 8.35 7.65
CA SER A 24 -7.91 8.60 6.62
C SER A 24 -7.94 7.52 5.53
N PHE A 25 -6.79 7.03 5.08
CA PHE A 25 -6.76 5.91 4.15
C PHE A 25 -7.27 4.60 4.76
N LEU A 26 -6.84 4.29 5.99
CA LEU A 26 -7.23 3.06 6.65
C LEU A 26 -8.74 3.00 6.96
N GLU A 27 -9.37 4.13 7.28
CA GLU A 27 -10.83 4.21 7.50
C GLU A 27 -11.62 3.79 6.26
N LEU A 28 -11.13 4.10 5.07
CA LEU A 28 -11.78 3.69 3.83
C LEU A 28 -11.74 2.17 3.63
N LEU A 29 -10.71 1.50 4.15
CA LEU A 29 -10.56 0.06 4.06
C LEU A 29 -11.32 -0.70 5.15
N TRP A 30 -11.46 -0.09 6.32
CA TRP A 30 -11.86 -0.78 7.55
C TRP A 30 -13.38 -1.01 7.65
N GLN A 31 -13.77 -2.22 8.06
CA GLN A 31 -15.12 -2.52 8.54
C GLN A 31 -15.10 -2.94 10.02
N PRO A 32 -16.22 -2.81 10.76
CA PRO A 32 -16.30 -3.28 12.13
C PRO A 32 -15.92 -4.77 12.25
N GLY A 33 -14.94 -5.08 13.12
CA GLY A 33 -14.44 -6.43 13.33
C GLY A 33 -13.23 -6.82 12.47
N ASP A 34 -12.82 -5.98 11.52
CA ASP A 34 -11.61 -6.22 10.72
C ASP A 34 -10.35 -6.26 11.59
N VAL A 35 -9.50 -7.23 11.30
CA VAL A 35 -8.08 -7.23 11.69
C VAL A 35 -7.24 -7.12 10.42
N ARG A 36 -6.19 -6.30 10.47
CA ARG A 36 -5.26 -6.10 9.34
C ARG A 36 -3.82 -6.14 9.82
N GLU A 37 -2.95 -6.62 8.94
CA GLU A 37 -1.51 -6.66 9.20
C GLU A 37 -0.85 -5.38 8.68
N LEU A 38 -0.02 -4.75 9.51
CA LEU A 38 1.02 -3.82 9.10
C LEU A 38 2.32 -4.60 8.89
N ARG A 39 2.87 -4.60 7.67
CA ARG A 39 4.11 -5.30 7.31
C ARG A 39 5.18 -4.34 6.81
N ILE A 40 6.40 -4.51 7.32
CA ILE A 40 7.58 -3.72 6.96
C ILE A 40 8.65 -4.71 6.49
N PRO A 41 8.60 -5.12 5.21
CA PRO A 41 9.52 -6.09 4.66
C PRO A 41 10.91 -5.48 4.49
N LYS A 42 11.95 -6.29 4.72
CA LYS A 42 13.36 -5.93 4.48
C LYS A 42 13.73 -4.55 5.07
N TYR A 43 13.24 -4.25 6.28
CA TYR A 43 13.39 -2.93 6.90
C TYR A 43 14.83 -2.59 7.30
N ASN A 44 15.73 -3.58 7.28
CA ASN A 44 17.14 -3.41 7.62
C ASN A 44 18.05 -4.15 6.64
N ARG A 45 19.36 -3.91 6.77
CA ARG A 45 20.41 -4.52 5.93
C ARG A 45 20.45 -6.05 5.94
N PHE A 46 19.82 -6.68 6.93
CA PHE A 46 19.77 -8.13 7.07
C PHE A 46 18.52 -8.73 6.38
N GLY A 47 17.73 -7.91 5.68
CA GLY A 47 16.53 -8.36 4.99
C GLY A 47 15.40 -8.79 5.93
N GLN A 48 15.41 -8.36 7.20
CA GLN A 48 14.41 -8.77 8.18
C GLN A 48 13.08 -8.07 7.94
N THR A 49 11.99 -8.75 8.31
CA THR A 49 10.62 -8.22 8.24
C THR A 49 10.12 -7.91 9.64
N ALA A 50 9.48 -6.76 9.83
CA ALA A 50 8.64 -6.48 10.99
C ALA A 50 7.17 -6.63 10.60
N SER A 51 6.34 -7.11 11.52
CA SER A 51 4.91 -7.31 11.30
C SER A 51 4.11 -7.08 12.59
N GLY A 52 2.92 -6.52 12.47
CA GLY A 52 1.97 -6.29 13.56
C GLY A 52 0.54 -6.46 13.09
N TYR A 53 -0.38 -6.83 13.97
CA TYR A 53 -1.79 -7.03 13.65
C TYR A 53 -2.64 -6.08 14.48
N PHE A 54 -3.59 -5.42 13.83
CA PHE A 54 -4.34 -4.32 14.42
C PHE A 54 -5.82 -4.52 14.16
N ASP A 55 -6.63 -4.20 15.17
CA ASP A 55 -8.09 -4.20 15.17
C ASP A 55 -8.67 -2.77 15.13
N SER A 56 -7.81 -1.78 14.90
CA SER A 56 -8.15 -0.36 14.86
C SER A 56 -7.29 0.37 13.84
N PRO A 57 -7.89 1.18 12.94
CA PRO A 57 -7.15 1.99 11.98
C PRO A 57 -6.26 3.02 12.68
N GLU A 58 -6.73 3.63 13.76
CA GLU A 58 -5.95 4.60 14.55
C GLU A 58 -4.69 3.95 15.16
N ARG A 59 -4.83 2.77 15.78
CA ARG A 59 -3.69 2.07 16.38
C ARG A 59 -2.65 1.68 15.34
N LEU A 60 -3.09 1.23 14.16
CA LEU A 60 -2.19 0.92 13.05
C LEU A 60 -1.47 2.18 12.56
N ALA A 61 -2.18 3.28 12.35
CA ALA A 61 -1.61 4.55 11.91
C ALA A 61 -0.54 5.07 12.88
N ARG A 62 -0.80 5.00 14.20
CA ARG A 62 0.16 5.37 15.23
C ARG A 62 1.39 4.47 15.25
N ALA A 63 1.24 3.16 15.03
CA ALA A 63 2.38 2.25 14.97
C ALA A 63 3.24 2.47 13.71
N ALA A 64 2.62 2.85 12.59
CA ALA A 64 3.30 3.06 11.32
C ALA A 64 4.27 4.25 11.33
N ILE A 65 4.04 5.27 12.18
CA ILE A 65 4.88 6.48 12.21
C ILE A 65 6.36 6.17 12.52
N ALA A 66 6.63 5.11 13.28
CA ALA A 66 7.99 4.69 13.61
C ALA A 66 8.81 4.25 12.38
N TRP A 67 8.13 3.95 11.27
CA TRP A 67 8.71 3.45 10.02
C TRP A 67 8.71 4.50 8.90
N ASP A 68 7.94 5.59 9.03
CA ASP A 68 7.81 6.61 8.01
C ASP A 68 9.18 7.23 7.66
N GLY A 69 9.51 7.22 6.35
CA GLY A 69 10.79 7.70 5.85
C GLY A 69 12.01 6.84 6.22
N ARG A 70 11.85 5.76 6.99
CA ARG A 70 12.91 4.83 7.37
C ARG A 70 12.83 3.51 6.62
N ALA A 71 11.60 3.03 6.37
CA ALA A 71 11.34 1.82 5.62
C ALA A 71 9.98 1.92 4.91
N ASN A 72 9.75 1.04 3.93
CA ASN A 72 8.46 0.97 3.27
C ASN A 72 7.46 0.18 4.14
N ALA A 73 6.37 0.82 4.53
CA ALA A 73 5.27 0.21 5.27
C ALA A 73 4.16 -0.23 4.32
N TYR A 74 3.52 -1.36 4.63
CA TYR A 74 2.45 -1.96 3.84
C TYR A 74 1.33 -2.45 4.75
N VAL A 75 0.12 -2.56 4.21
CA VAL A 75 -1.05 -3.11 4.91
C VAL A 75 -1.71 -4.20 4.08
N THR A 76 -2.26 -5.23 4.73
CA THR A 76 -3.14 -6.20 4.04
C THR A 76 -4.40 -5.51 3.55
N LEU A 77 -4.66 -5.64 2.25
CA LEU A 77 -5.80 -4.99 1.62
C LEU A 77 -7.13 -5.64 2.00
N ASN A 78 -7.13 -6.96 2.19
CA ASN A 78 -8.30 -7.69 2.68
C ASN A 78 -8.18 -7.97 4.19
N PRO A 79 -9.30 -8.10 4.92
CA PRO A 79 -9.28 -8.44 6.33
C PRO A 79 -8.73 -9.85 6.55
N VAL A 80 -7.91 -10.00 7.58
CA VAL A 80 -7.32 -11.27 7.97
C VAL A 80 -8.17 -11.95 9.04
N ASN A 81 -7.97 -13.25 9.26
CA ASN A 81 -8.62 -13.98 10.34
C ASN A 81 -8.35 -13.26 11.69
N PRO A 82 -9.39 -12.84 12.45
CA PRO A 82 -9.21 -12.08 13.68
C PRO A 82 -8.33 -12.77 14.74
N ALA A 83 -8.26 -14.11 14.73
CA ALA A 83 -7.37 -14.85 15.63
C ALA A 83 -5.89 -14.49 15.45
N LEU A 84 -5.50 -13.98 14.28
CA LEU A 84 -4.13 -13.55 14.00
C LEU A 84 -3.70 -12.31 14.76
N LEU A 85 -4.64 -11.57 15.36
CA LEU A 85 -4.33 -10.48 16.29
C LEU A 85 -3.36 -10.96 17.39
N ALA A 86 -3.47 -12.21 17.84
CA ALA A 86 -2.59 -12.79 18.84
C ALA A 86 -1.11 -12.92 18.40
N ARG A 87 -0.80 -12.89 17.09
CA ARG A 87 0.59 -12.92 16.60
C ARG A 87 1.37 -11.68 17.05
N ALA A 88 0.72 -10.51 17.10
CA ALA A 88 1.28 -9.25 17.60
C ALA A 88 0.17 -8.19 17.78
N SER A 89 -0.53 -8.24 18.92
CA SER A 89 -1.76 -7.46 19.13
C SER A 89 -1.48 -5.97 19.30
N ASN A 90 -1.87 -5.18 18.31
CA ASN A 90 -1.76 -3.72 18.29
C ASN A 90 -0.34 -3.18 18.48
N HIS A 91 0.66 -3.93 18.04
CA HIS A 91 2.04 -3.50 17.98
C HIS A 91 2.80 -4.24 16.87
N THR A 92 3.93 -3.70 16.42
CA THR A 92 4.82 -4.42 15.50
C THR A 92 5.85 -5.25 16.27
N LYS A 93 6.13 -6.48 15.83
CA LYS A 93 7.27 -7.29 16.27
C LYS A 93 8.40 -7.21 15.22
N PRO A 94 9.65 -6.94 15.63
CA PRO A 94 10.79 -7.10 14.73
C PRO A 94 11.01 -8.60 14.45
N ARG A 95 11.58 -8.92 13.28
CA ARG A 95 11.93 -10.30 12.88
C ARG A 95 10.73 -11.26 12.98
N ALA A 96 9.60 -10.85 12.40
CA ALA A 96 8.40 -11.68 12.39
C ALA A 96 8.67 -13.03 11.70
N GLN A 97 8.37 -14.13 12.39
CA GLN A 97 8.50 -15.49 11.86
C GLN A 97 7.29 -15.91 11.03
N HIS A 98 6.12 -15.34 11.33
CA HIS A 98 4.87 -15.58 10.63
C HIS A 98 4.26 -14.25 10.18
N THR A 99 3.80 -14.22 8.94
CA THR A 99 3.04 -13.11 8.36
C THR A 99 1.80 -13.67 7.66
N THR A 100 0.81 -12.83 7.35
CA THR A 100 -0.42 -13.25 6.67
C THR A 100 -0.13 -13.92 5.34
N ALA A 101 -0.72 -15.10 5.13
CA ALA A 101 -0.76 -15.82 3.86
C ALA A 101 -2.18 -15.79 3.25
N ASP A 102 -2.37 -16.29 2.03
CA ASP A 102 -3.69 -16.25 1.38
C ASP A 102 -4.77 -17.02 2.15
N ALA A 103 -4.41 -18.15 2.77
CA ALA A 103 -5.33 -18.94 3.59
C ALA A 103 -5.74 -18.23 4.90
N ASP A 104 -5.02 -17.18 5.29
CA ASP A 104 -5.34 -16.37 6.48
C ASP A 104 -6.40 -15.29 6.18
N ILE A 105 -6.82 -15.11 4.92
CA ILE A 105 -7.77 -14.08 4.51
C ILE A 105 -9.21 -14.59 4.60
N VAL A 106 -10.09 -13.77 5.20
CA VAL A 106 -11.49 -14.15 5.45
C VAL A 106 -12.34 -14.02 4.19
N ARG A 107 -12.16 -12.93 3.45
CA ARG A 107 -12.94 -12.54 2.27
C ARG A 107 -12.15 -11.58 1.41
N ARG A 108 -12.51 -11.46 0.14
CA ARG A 108 -11.95 -10.49 -0.79
C ARG A 108 -12.88 -9.29 -0.84
N ASP A 109 -12.44 -8.22 -0.20
CA ASP A 109 -13.16 -6.96 -0.10
C ASP A 109 -12.75 -5.94 -1.14
N TRP A 110 -11.57 -6.14 -1.72
CA TRP A 110 -10.95 -5.17 -2.60
C TRP A 110 -10.28 -5.84 -3.80
N LEU A 111 -10.49 -5.25 -4.96
CA LEU A 111 -9.68 -5.44 -6.15
C LEU A 111 -8.75 -4.23 -6.27
N ALA A 112 -7.44 -4.46 -6.15
CA ALA A 112 -6.44 -3.41 -6.34
C ALA A 112 -5.86 -3.47 -7.75
N MET A 113 -5.95 -2.35 -8.46
CA MET A 113 -5.10 -2.07 -9.61
C MET A 113 -3.91 -1.23 -9.14
N ASP A 114 -2.69 -1.73 -9.34
CA ASP A 114 -1.44 -1.02 -9.08
C ASP A 114 -0.80 -0.68 -10.42
N VAL A 115 -0.77 0.61 -10.77
CA VAL A 115 -0.16 1.10 -12.00
C VAL A 115 1.22 1.64 -11.66
N ASP A 116 2.24 1.00 -12.21
CA ASP A 116 3.63 1.40 -12.03
C ASP A 116 4.24 1.84 -13.37
N PRO A 117 5.08 2.89 -13.36
CA PRO A 117 5.87 3.22 -14.54
C PRO A 117 6.95 2.18 -14.80
N VAL A 118 7.22 1.94 -16.07
CA VAL A 118 8.30 1.11 -16.58
C VAL A 118 9.62 1.85 -16.34
N ARG A 119 10.46 1.29 -15.46
CA ARG A 119 11.75 1.86 -15.04
C ARG A 119 12.65 0.77 -14.46
N PRO A 120 13.96 1.04 -14.25
CA PRO A 120 14.84 0.12 -13.54
C PRO A 120 14.31 -0.29 -12.16
N ALA A 121 14.53 -1.54 -11.78
CA ALA A 121 14.17 -2.03 -10.46
C ALA A 121 14.99 -1.33 -9.36
N GLY A 122 14.40 -1.19 -8.18
CA GLY A 122 15.11 -0.67 -7.00
C GLY A 122 15.21 0.86 -6.87
N ILE A 123 14.66 1.64 -7.81
CA ILE A 123 14.67 3.12 -7.74
C ILE A 123 13.27 3.75 -7.72
N SER A 124 13.19 5.00 -7.25
CA SER A 124 12.00 5.86 -7.36
C SER A 124 11.78 6.40 -8.78
N SER A 125 10.56 6.88 -9.04
CA SER A 125 10.16 7.39 -10.36
C SER A 125 10.51 8.86 -10.48
N THR A 126 10.71 9.30 -11.71
CA THR A 126 10.67 10.74 -12.01
C THR A 126 9.24 11.27 -11.97
N ASP A 127 9.07 12.59 -12.01
CA ASP A 127 7.72 13.18 -12.08
C ASP A 127 7.02 12.82 -13.40
N ALA A 128 7.77 12.75 -14.50
CA ALA A 128 7.25 12.31 -15.80
C ALA A 128 6.81 10.84 -15.79
N GLU A 129 7.64 9.94 -15.23
CA GLU A 129 7.28 8.53 -15.06
C GLU A 129 6.04 8.38 -14.17
N ALA A 130 5.92 9.15 -13.08
CA ALA A 130 4.73 9.12 -12.24
C ALA A 130 3.49 9.60 -13.00
N GLU A 131 3.61 10.63 -13.82
CA GLU A 131 2.53 11.15 -14.67
C GLU A 131 2.07 10.12 -15.72
N ASP A 132 2.99 9.38 -16.34
CA ASP A 132 2.65 8.28 -17.26
C ASP A 132 1.77 7.22 -16.56
N ALA A 133 2.11 6.86 -15.32
CA ALA A 133 1.30 5.94 -14.52
C ALA A 133 -0.07 6.52 -14.15
N ARG A 134 -0.17 7.83 -13.90
CA ARG A 134 -1.45 8.49 -13.65
C ARG A 134 -2.36 8.43 -14.88
N GLN A 135 -1.82 8.65 -16.07
CA GLN A 135 -2.58 8.61 -17.32
C GLN A 135 -3.13 7.22 -17.61
N VAL A 136 -2.35 6.16 -17.37
CA VAL A 136 -2.83 4.77 -17.46
C VAL A 136 -3.92 4.48 -16.44
N LEU A 137 -3.78 4.97 -15.19
CA LEU A 137 -4.83 4.85 -14.18
C LEU A 137 -6.13 5.54 -14.62
N ASP A 138 -6.03 6.78 -15.11
CA ASP A 138 -7.19 7.57 -15.57
C ASP A 138 -7.91 6.86 -16.73
N ALA A 139 -7.16 6.33 -17.70
CA ALA A 139 -7.70 5.55 -18.81
C ALA A 139 -8.41 4.27 -18.32
N ALA A 140 -7.78 3.53 -17.39
CA ALA A 140 -8.35 2.31 -16.82
C ALA A 140 -9.65 2.59 -16.05
N VAL A 141 -9.68 3.64 -15.22
CA VAL A 141 -10.88 4.04 -14.47
C VAL A 141 -11.99 4.47 -15.43
N ALA A 142 -11.69 5.27 -16.45
CA ALA A 142 -12.68 5.68 -17.45
C ALA A 142 -13.23 4.49 -18.26
N TRP A 143 -12.37 3.54 -18.63
CA TRP A 143 -12.77 2.33 -19.33
C TRP A 143 -13.70 1.46 -18.48
N LEU A 144 -13.37 1.25 -17.20
CA LEU A 144 -14.22 0.52 -16.26
C LEU A 144 -15.55 1.24 -15.99
N ALA A 145 -15.53 2.57 -15.87
CA ALA A 145 -16.75 3.37 -15.71
C ALA A 145 -17.70 3.23 -16.90
N ALA A 146 -17.18 3.19 -18.13
CA ALA A 146 -17.97 2.91 -19.33
C ALA A 146 -18.61 1.51 -19.35
N LEU A 147 -18.04 0.57 -18.59
CA LEU A 147 -18.59 -0.77 -18.36
C LEU A 147 -19.53 -0.83 -17.14
N GLY A 148 -19.81 0.30 -16.50
CA GLY A 148 -20.73 0.40 -15.35
C GLY A 148 -20.08 0.08 -14.00
N TRP A 149 -18.75 0.08 -13.90
CA TRP A 149 -18.08 -0.05 -12.60
C TRP A 149 -18.25 1.22 -11.76
N PRO A 150 -18.29 1.09 -10.42
CA PRO A 150 -18.38 2.23 -9.51
C PRO A 150 -17.08 3.04 -9.47
N GLU A 151 -17.10 4.23 -8.89
CA GLU A 151 -15.87 4.99 -8.62
C GLU A 151 -14.96 4.26 -7.61
N PRO A 152 -13.66 4.11 -7.90
CA PRO A 152 -12.71 3.50 -6.96
C PRO A 152 -12.16 4.51 -5.95
N ILE A 153 -11.53 4.02 -4.89
CA ILE A 153 -10.58 4.84 -4.14
C ILE A 153 -9.32 5.00 -4.98
N ARG A 154 -8.87 6.24 -5.16
CA ARG A 154 -7.64 6.56 -5.88
C ARG A 154 -6.55 7.02 -4.91
N ALA A 155 -5.31 6.61 -5.18
CA ALA A 155 -4.17 7.03 -4.37
C ALA A 155 -2.86 7.02 -5.16
N MET A 156 -1.99 7.99 -4.86
CA MET A 156 -0.59 7.97 -5.29
C MET A 156 0.23 7.09 -4.32
N SER A 157 0.90 6.05 -4.81
CA SER A 157 1.60 5.02 -4.00
C SER A 157 3.00 5.42 -3.49
N GLY A 158 3.47 6.60 -3.90
CA GLY A 158 4.85 7.09 -3.79
C GLY A 158 5.55 7.15 -5.16
N ASN A 159 5.20 6.23 -6.05
CA ASN A 159 5.93 6.01 -7.29
C ASN A 159 5.06 5.63 -8.50
N GLY A 160 3.80 5.30 -8.26
CA GLY A 160 2.78 4.93 -9.22
C GLY A 160 1.42 5.22 -8.59
N TYR A 161 0.38 4.53 -9.03
CA TYR A 161 -0.99 4.84 -8.65
C TYR A 161 -1.83 3.60 -8.36
N TYR A 162 -2.71 3.72 -7.36
CA TYR A 162 -3.70 2.71 -7.03
C TYR A 162 -5.10 3.18 -7.45
N ALA A 163 -5.88 2.23 -7.97
CA ALA A 163 -7.34 2.28 -7.93
C ALA A 163 -7.85 1.04 -7.19
N LEU A 164 -8.55 1.26 -6.08
CA LEU A 164 -9.07 0.20 -5.22
C LEU A 164 -10.59 0.14 -5.37
N TYR A 165 -11.07 -0.92 -5.99
CA TYR A 165 -12.50 -1.17 -6.20
C TYR A 165 -13.03 -2.06 -5.08
N ARG A 166 -14.16 -1.66 -4.50
CA ARG A 166 -14.88 -2.51 -3.54
C ARG A 166 -15.48 -3.69 -4.28
N ILE A 167 -15.25 -4.89 -3.75
CA ILE A 167 -15.85 -6.15 -4.22
C ILE A 167 -16.39 -6.94 -3.02
N ASP A 168 -17.23 -7.93 -3.27
CA ASP A 168 -17.75 -8.84 -2.25
C ASP A 168 -17.60 -10.27 -2.77
N LEU A 169 -16.42 -10.84 -2.58
CA LEU A 169 -16.09 -12.19 -3.07
C LEU A 169 -15.58 -13.09 -1.94
N PRO A 170 -15.86 -14.39 -1.99
CA PRO A 170 -15.23 -15.37 -1.11
C PRO A 170 -13.71 -15.45 -1.35
N ASN A 171 -13.00 -16.12 -0.45
CA ASN A 171 -11.58 -16.45 -0.63
C ASN A 171 -11.41 -17.89 -1.16
N ASP A 172 -11.82 -18.11 -2.41
CA ASP A 172 -11.69 -19.38 -3.11
C ASP A 172 -10.91 -19.23 -4.43
N ALA A 173 -10.74 -20.35 -5.14
CA ALA A 173 -9.96 -20.41 -6.38
C ALA A 173 -10.69 -19.68 -7.53
N GLU A 174 -12.02 -19.80 -7.59
CA GLU A 174 -12.88 -19.16 -8.58
C GLU A 174 -12.80 -17.63 -8.46
N ALA A 175 -12.90 -17.09 -7.25
CA ALA A 175 -12.74 -15.66 -7.01
C ALA A 175 -11.32 -15.17 -7.31
N ALA A 176 -10.29 -15.97 -6.99
CA ALA A 176 -8.91 -15.65 -7.33
C ALA A 176 -8.71 -15.53 -8.85
N GLU A 177 -9.25 -16.48 -9.61
CA GLU A 177 -9.18 -16.47 -11.08
C GLU A 177 -10.01 -15.32 -11.67
N LEU A 178 -11.18 -15.01 -11.11
CA LEU A 178 -11.99 -13.86 -11.54
C LEU A 178 -11.21 -12.55 -11.38
N VAL A 179 -10.60 -12.31 -10.21
CA VAL A 179 -9.78 -11.11 -9.97
C VAL A 179 -8.58 -11.07 -10.92
N ASN A 180 -7.92 -12.22 -11.15
CA ASN A 180 -6.78 -12.29 -12.07
C ASN A 180 -7.18 -11.92 -13.51
N ARG A 181 -8.29 -12.49 -14.02
CA ARG A 181 -8.79 -12.19 -15.35
C ARG A 181 -9.23 -10.73 -15.49
N ALA A 182 -9.87 -10.17 -14.46
CA ALA A 182 -10.23 -8.76 -14.45
C ALA A 182 -8.99 -7.86 -14.60
N LEU A 183 -7.96 -8.07 -13.78
CA LEU A 183 -6.71 -7.31 -13.87
C LEU A 183 -6.04 -7.44 -15.24
N ARG A 184 -5.98 -8.67 -15.80
CA ARG A 184 -5.41 -8.90 -17.14
C ARG A 184 -6.22 -8.23 -18.24
N ALA A 185 -7.54 -8.19 -18.14
CA ALA A 185 -8.39 -7.52 -19.12
C ALA A 185 -8.17 -6.01 -19.12
N VAL A 186 -8.08 -5.39 -17.94
CA VAL A 186 -7.80 -3.95 -17.84
C VAL A 186 -6.37 -3.64 -18.35
N ALA A 187 -5.38 -4.44 -17.94
CA ALA A 187 -4.00 -4.30 -18.43
C ALA A 187 -3.92 -4.38 -19.96
N ALA A 188 -4.57 -5.39 -20.56
CA ALA A 188 -4.61 -5.53 -22.01
C ALA A 188 -5.29 -4.36 -22.74
N ALA A 189 -6.21 -3.66 -22.08
CA ALA A 189 -6.91 -2.52 -22.65
C ALA A 189 -6.16 -1.19 -22.48
N CYS A 190 -5.38 -1.03 -21.41
CA CYS A 190 -4.90 0.28 -20.96
C CYS A 190 -3.37 0.40 -20.79
N ASP A 191 -2.62 -0.70 -20.76
CA ASP A 191 -1.17 -0.66 -20.60
C ASP A 191 -0.51 0.10 -21.76
N THR A 192 0.60 0.77 -21.45
CA THR A 192 1.43 1.49 -22.42
C THR A 192 2.87 1.01 -22.33
N ALA A 193 3.73 1.50 -23.23
CA ALA A 193 5.16 1.24 -23.13
C ALA A 193 5.82 1.93 -21.91
N GLN A 194 5.14 2.93 -21.32
CA GLN A 194 5.65 3.77 -20.25
C GLN A 194 5.14 3.35 -18.87
N ALA A 195 3.94 2.77 -18.77
CA ALA A 195 3.36 2.32 -17.51
C ALA A 195 2.40 1.15 -17.71
N THR A 196 2.33 0.27 -16.71
CA THR A 196 1.60 -1.00 -16.78
C THR A 196 0.88 -1.31 -15.47
N ILE A 197 -0.25 -2.02 -15.55
CA ILE A 197 -0.99 -2.55 -14.40
C ILE A 197 -0.35 -3.86 -13.90
N ASP A 198 -0.03 -3.94 -12.60
CA ASP A 198 0.49 -5.17 -11.98
C ASP A 198 -0.61 -6.24 -11.87
N THR A 199 -0.68 -7.13 -12.86
CA THR A 199 -1.58 -8.30 -12.87
C THR A 199 -1.23 -9.35 -11.79
N GLY A 200 -0.08 -9.20 -11.13
CA GLY A 200 0.32 -10.00 -9.98
C GLY A 200 -0.47 -9.68 -8.71
N MET A 201 -1.27 -8.61 -8.66
CA MET A 201 -2.07 -8.19 -7.50
C MET A 201 -3.18 -9.17 -7.07
N ALA A 202 -3.43 -10.26 -7.81
CA ALA A 202 -4.64 -11.08 -7.65
C ALA A 202 -4.71 -11.96 -6.38
N ASN A 203 -3.63 -12.19 -5.65
CA ASN A 203 -3.68 -13.05 -4.46
C ASN A 203 -4.44 -12.39 -3.29
N ALA A 204 -5.04 -13.19 -2.41
CA ALA A 204 -5.95 -12.69 -1.37
C ALA A 204 -5.23 -11.83 -0.31
N SER A 205 -4.02 -12.23 0.09
CA SER A 205 -3.21 -11.56 1.11
C SER A 205 -2.39 -10.39 0.58
N ARG A 206 -2.80 -9.84 -0.57
CA ARG A 206 -2.09 -8.74 -1.23
C ARG A 206 -1.88 -7.57 -0.26
N LEU A 207 -0.64 -7.11 -0.25
CA LEU A 207 -0.21 -5.91 0.45
C LEU A 207 -0.26 -4.73 -0.49
N VAL A 208 -0.77 -3.60 0.00
CA VAL A 208 -0.63 -2.29 -0.64
C VAL A 208 0.29 -1.41 0.19
N GLY A 209 1.00 -0.49 -0.48
CA GLY A 209 1.78 0.52 0.25
C GLY A 209 0.87 1.30 1.20
N LEU A 210 1.30 1.52 2.44
CA LEU A 210 0.49 2.24 3.41
C LEU A 210 0.41 3.73 3.01
N ILE A 211 -0.74 4.14 2.49
CA ILE A 211 -0.96 5.51 2.01
C ILE A 211 -0.81 6.49 3.17
N GLY A 212 -0.20 7.64 2.89
CA GLY A 212 0.20 8.62 3.89
C GLY A 212 1.66 8.50 4.31
N THR A 213 2.35 7.38 4.05
CA THR A 213 3.79 7.20 4.36
C THR A 213 4.72 7.62 3.21
N ARG A 214 5.98 7.90 3.51
CA ARG A 214 7.01 8.14 2.49
C ARG A 214 7.50 6.81 1.90
N LYS A 215 7.44 6.70 0.57
CA LYS A 215 8.01 5.57 -0.17
C LYS A 215 9.52 5.78 -0.35
N VAL A 216 10.31 4.87 0.22
CA VAL A 216 11.78 4.93 0.28
C VAL A 216 12.39 3.80 -0.54
N LYS A 217 12.58 4.03 -1.84
CA LYS A 217 13.09 3.03 -2.80
C LYS A 217 14.38 3.54 -3.41
N GLY A 218 15.49 2.82 -3.20
CA GLY A 218 16.83 3.28 -3.57
C GLY A 218 17.21 4.59 -2.86
N ASP A 219 18.21 5.28 -3.40
CA ASP A 219 18.59 6.61 -2.92
C ASP A 219 17.67 7.67 -3.52
N ALA A 220 17.41 8.73 -2.74
CA ALA A 220 16.66 9.89 -3.24
C ALA A 220 17.61 10.83 -3.99
N THR A 221 17.27 11.13 -5.25
CA THR A 221 17.96 12.12 -6.07
C THR A 221 17.01 13.27 -6.41
N ALA A 222 17.54 14.35 -7.00
CA ALA A 222 16.72 15.47 -7.43
C ALA A 222 15.66 15.08 -8.47
N ASP A 223 16.00 14.17 -9.38
CA ASP A 223 15.11 13.66 -10.43
C ASP A 223 14.24 12.47 -9.96
N ARG A 224 14.65 11.72 -8.92
CA ARG A 224 13.93 10.55 -8.40
C ARG A 224 13.73 10.66 -6.89
N PRO A 225 12.91 11.62 -6.44
CA PRO A 225 12.71 11.84 -5.02
C PRO A 225 11.95 10.69 -4.36
N HIS A 226 12.20 10.48 -3.08
CA HIS A 226 11.27 9.72 -2.22
C HIS A 226 10.03 10.57 -1.96
N ARG A 227 8.87 10.17 -2.49
CA ARG A 227 7.61 10.91 -2.32
C ARG A 227 6.75 10.33 -1.20
N ARG A 228 5.92 11.18 -0.60
CA ARG A 228 4.84 10.76 0.32
C ARG A 228 3.64 10.30 -0.51
N SER A 229 3.16 9.09 -0.21
CA SER A 229 1.90 8.58 -0.76
C SER A 229 0.72 9.37 -0.21
N ARG A 230 -0.33 9.53 -1.01
CA ARG A 230 -1.52 10.30 -0.62
C ARG A 230 -2.76 9.77 -1.33
N LEU A 231 -3.91 9.94 -0.70
CA LEU A 231 -5.21 9.83 -1.38
C LEU A 231 -5.33 10.95 -2.43
N GLU A 232 -6.07 10.67 -3.49
CA GLU A 232 -6.49 11.69 -4.50
C GLU A 232 -7.95 12.09 -4.32
#